data_AF-A0A4Q0NQU8-F1
#
_entry.id   AF-A0A4Q0NQU8-F1
#
_cell.length_a   1.000
_cell.length_b   1.000
_cell.length_c   1.000
_cell.angle_alpha   90.00
_cell.angle_beta   90.00
_cell.angle_gamma   90.00
#
_symmetry.space_group_name_H-M   'P 1'
#
loop_
_entity.id
_entity.type
_entity.pdbx_description
1 polymer ?
#
loop_
_entity_poly.entity_id
_entity_poly.type
_entity_poly.pdbx_seq_one_letter_code
_entity_poly.pdbx_strand_id
1 'polypeptide(L)'
;MALIAGAAMALYSIIYRNIPLEKKPSSQLASFFTFFVGSTISILIIGFSGDSGAFINSLDINALYLFLALGILATLLPTLCYAYASSVLASVTVTSLRLLTPLLAAFLAIIFLAEIPDFLFWPGALILLMGLFLIIKSK
;
A
#
# COMPACT_ATOMS: atom_id res chain seq x y z
N MET A 1 -3.66 5.96 -13.65
CA MET A 1 -3.08 5.06 -12.63
C MET A 1 -4.00 4.88 -11.43
N ALA A 2 -4.34 5.94 -10.66
CA ALA A 2 -5.13 5.81 -9.43
C ALA A 2 -6.54 5.21 -9.61
N LEU A 3 -7.27 5.60 -10.68
CA LEU A 3 -8.60 5.06 -10.97
C LEU A 3 -8.57 3.54 -11.25
N ILE A 4 -7.59 3.08 -12.03
CA ILE A 4 -7.40 1.67 -12.38
C ILE A 4 -7.04 0.86 -11.13
N ALA A 5 -6.15 1.39 -10.29
CA ALA A 5 -5.80 0.75 -9.01
C ALA A 5 -7.01 0.68 -8.07
N GLY A 6 -7.81 1.75 -8.00
CA GLY A 6 -9.05 1.77 -7.22
C GLY A 6 -10.08 0.76 -7.72
N ALA A 7 -10.29 0.68 -9.04
CA ALA A 7 -11.19 -0.29 -9.65
C ALA A 7 -10.73 -1.73 -9.42
N ALA A 8 -9.42 -2.01 -9.56
CA ALA A 8 -8.85 -3.32 -9.28
C ALA A 8 -9.00 -3.71 -7.79
N MET A 9 -8.82 -2.76 -6.87
CA MET A 9 -8.99 -3.00 -5.43
C MET A 9 -10.47 -3.23 -5.05
N ALA A 10 -11.40 -2.52 -5.69
CA ALA A 10 -12.83 -2.76 -5.54
C ALA A 10 -13.23 -4.15 -6.06
N LEU A 11 -12.75 -4.52 -7.25
CA LEU A 11 -13.00 -5.84 -7.84
C LEU A 11 -12.45 -6.96 -6.94
N TYR A 12 -11.22 -6.80 -6.45
CA TYR A 12 -10.62 -7.71 -5.47
C TYR A 12 -11.48 -7.86 -4.21
N SER A 13 -11.96 -6.75 -3.64
CA SER A 13 -12.80 -6.78 -2.43
C SER A 13 -14.15 -7.49 -2.66
N ILE A 14 -14.76 -7.33 -3.85
CA ILE A 14 -16.01 -8.01 -4.20
C ILE A 14 -15.77 -9.52 -4.32
N ILE A 15 -14.73 -9.92 -5.04
CA ILE A 15 -14.38 -11.34 -5.23
C ILE A 15 -14.03 -11.99 -3.88
N TYR A 16 -13.18 -11.35 -3.07
CA TYR A 16 -12.74 -11.88 -1.78
C TYR A 16 -13.89 -12.05 -0.78
N ARG A 17 -14.92 -11.19 -0.85
CA ARG A 17 -16.12 -11.30 -0.01
C ARG A 17 -16.96 -12.53 -0.35
N ASN A 18 -16.97 -12.96 -1.60
CA ASN A 18 -17.76 -14.11 -2.06
C ASN A 18 -17.09 -15.47 -1.80
N ILE A 19 -15.86 -15.49 -1.28
CA ILE A 19 -15.15 -16.73 -0.93
C ILE A 19 -15.67 -17.25 0.44
N PRO A 20 -16.08 -18.53 0.53
CA PRO A 20 -16.48 -19.16 1.79
C PRO A 20 -15.37 -19.05 2.84
N LEU A 21 -15.72 -18.82 4.11
CA LEU A 21 -14.76 -18.63 5.21
C LEU A 21 -13.72 -19.77 5.28
N GLU A 22 -14.14 -21.01 5.05
CA GLU A 22 -13.29 -22.21 5.07
C GLU A 22 -12.22 -22.24 3.95
N LYS A 23 -12.46 -21.52 2.85
CA LYS A 23 -11.55 -21.44 1.69
C LYS A 23 -10.79 -20.12 1.62
N LYS A 24 -10.94 -19.23 2.61
CA LYS A 24 -10.22 -17.96 2.59
C LYS A 24 -8.73 -18.23 2.79
N PRO A 25 -7.88 -17.78 1.86
CA PRO A 25 -6.44 -17.96 2.00
C PRO A 25 -5.96 -17.24 3.26
N SER A 26 -4.99 -17.85 3.95
CA SER A 26 -4.34 -17.19 5.08
C SER A 26 -3.68 -15.90 4.60
N SER A 27 -3.62 -14.90 5.49
CA SER A 27 -2.97 -13.61 5.23
C SER A 27 -1.54 -13.76 4.71
N GLN A 28 -0.81 -14.73 5.26
CA GLN A 28 0.55 -15.07 4.86
C GLN A 28 0.61 -15.58 3.43
N LEU A 29 -0.28 -16.50 3.05
CA LEU A 29 -0.31 -17.08 1.70
C LEU A 29 -0.70 -16.03 0.65
N ALA A 30 -1.71 -15.21 0.94
CA ALA A 30 -2.13 -14.12 0.06
C ALA A 30 -1.01 -13.09 -0.16
N SER A 31 -0.28 -12.75 0.91
CA SER A 31 0.87 -11.82 0.81
C SER A 31 1.99 -12.43 -0.01
N PHE A 32 2.33 -13.71 0.22
CA PHE A 32 3.35 -14.41 -0.53
C PHE A 32 3.06 -14.43 -2.04
N PHE A 33 1.84 -14.80 -2.44
CA PHE A 33 1.45 -14.77 -3.85
C PHE A 33 1.49 -13.35 -4.44
N THR A 34 1.09 -12.34 -3.67
CA THR A 34 1.15 -10.95 -4.12
C THR A 34 2.60 -10.52 -4.41
N PHE A 35 3.52 -10.84 -3.51
CA PHE A 35 4.96 -10.57 -3.71
C PHE A 35 5.55 -11.39 -4.85
N PHE A 36 5.18 -12.65 -4.98
CA PHE A 36 5.68 -13.53 -6.04
C PHE A 36 5.25 -13.05 -7.43
N VAL A 37 3.97 -12.73 -7.59
CA VAL A 37 3.42 -12.19 -8.85
C VAL A 37 4.04 -10.82 -9.15
N GLY A 38 4.13 -9.93 -8.15
CA GLY A 38 4.76 -8.61 -8.31
C GLY A 38 6.23 -8.70 -8.72
N SER A 39 7.00 -9.61 -8.11
CA SER A 39 8.39 -9.88 -8.47
C SER A 39 8.52 -10.40 -9.90
N THR A 40 7.67 -11.37 -10.28
CA THR A 40 7.68 -11.95 -11.63
C THR A 40 7.38 -10.89 -12.70
N ILE A 41 6.35 -10.06 -12.47
CA ILE A 41 6.00 -8.96 -13.37
C ILE A 41 7.15 -7.95 -13.46
N SER A 42 7.77 -7.60 -12.34
CA SER A 42 8.89 -6.64 -12.31
C SER A 42 10.09 -7.15 -13.12
N ILE A 43 10.44 -8.44 -12.99
CA ILE A 43 11.51 -9.07 -13.77
C ILE A 43 11.17 -9.04 -15.27
N LEU A 44 9.91 -9.35 -15.64
CA LEU A 44 9.48 -9.30 -17.03
C LEU A 44 9.61 -7.88 -17.61
N ILE A 45 9.19 -6.86 -16.86
CA ILE A 45 9.31 -5.46 -17.28
C ILE A 45 10.78 -5.09 -17.54
N ILE A 46 11.68 -5.44 -16.61
CA ILE A 46 13.12 -5.20 -16.76
C ILE A 46 13.70 -5.97 -17.96
N GLY A 47 13.23 -7.19 -18.18
CA GLY A 47 13.63 -8.01 -19.33
C GLY A 47 13.21 -7.39 -20.67
N PHE A 48 12.01 -6.83 -20.75
CA PHE A 48 11.49 -6.17 -21.96
C PHE A 48 12.03 -4.76 -22.18
N SER A 49 12.48 -4.05 -21.14
CA SER A 49 13.00 -2.69 -21.28
C SER A 49 14.40 -2.63 -21.91
N GLY A 50 15.06 -3.77 -22.13
CA GLY A 50 16.37 -3.85 -22.79
C GLY A 50 17.56 -3.34 -21.96
N ASP A 51 17.30 -2.91 -20.71
CA ASP A 51 18.24 -2.18 -19.86
C ASP A 51 18.86 -3.06 -18.74
N SER A 52 18.82 -4.38 -18.95
CA SER A 52 19.21 -5.38 -17.95
C SER A 52 20.68 -5.28 -17.52
N GLY A 53 21.56 -4.85 -18.44
CA GLY A 53 22.99 -4.64 -18.17
C GLY A 53 23.28 -3.37 -17.36
N ALA A 54 22.50 -2.30 -17.53
CA ALA A 54 22.66 -1.06 -16.77
C ALA A 54 22.20 -1.24 -15.31
N PHE A 55 21.12 -1.99 -15.09
CA PHE A 55 20.58 -2.25 -13.75
C PHE A 55 21.58 -2.96 -12.83
N ILE A 56 22.23 -4.02 -13.33
CA ILE A 56 23.22 -4.78 -12.56
C ILE A 56 24.46 -3.94 -12.24
N ASN A 57 24.91 -3.11 -13.18
CA ASN A 57 26.05 -2.23 -12.95
C ASN A 57 25.74 -1.06 -11.99
N SER A 58 24.48 -0.68 -11.85
CA SER A 58 24.02 0.36 -10.90
C SER A 58 23.75 -0.17 -9.49
N LEU A 59 23.75 -1.49 -9.29
CA LEU A 59 23.49 -2.14 -8.00
C LEU A 59 24.74 -2.13 -7.11
N ASP A 60 24.96 -0.99 -6.44
CA ASP A 60 25.88 -0.93 -5.30
C ASP A 60 25.28 -1.62 -4.05
N ILE A 61 26.13 -2.07 -3.14
CA ILE A 61 25.72 -2.73 -1.89
C ILE A 61 24.86 -1.80 -1.02
N ASN A 62 25.12 -0.49 -1.05
CA ASN A 62 24.30 0.52 -0.37
C ASN A 62 22.89 0.62 -0.97
N ALA A 63 22.79 0.59 -2.30
CA ALA A 63 21.51 0.57 -2.99
C ALA A 63 20.72 -0.69 -2.63
N LEU A 64 21.39 -1.84 -2.52
CA LEU A 64 20.77 -3.10 -2.11
C LEU A 64 20.18 -3.03 -0.70
N TYR A 65 20.90 -2.45 0.27
CA TYR A 65 20.37 -2.22 1.62
C TYR A 65 19.17 -1.28 1.62
N LEU A 66 19.20 -0.20 0.83
CA LEU A 66 18.08 0.71 0.70
C LEU A 66 16.86 0.03 0.09
N PHE A 67 17.03 -0.78 -0.97
CA PHE A 67 15.93 -1.53 -1.57
C PHE A 67 15.35 -2.56 -0.60
N LEU A 68 16.19 -3.24 0.18
CA LEU A 68 15.73 -4.20 1.18
C LEU A 68 14.94 -3.47 2.29
N ALA A 69 15.45 -2.35 2.79
CA ALA A 69 14.78 -1.54 3.78
C ALA A 69 13.44 -1.02 3.26
N LEU A 70 13.38 -0.53 2.02
CA LEU A 70 12.12 -0.10 1.38
C LEU A 70 11.15 -1.27 1.22
N GLY A 71 11.62 -2.43 0.76
CA GLY A 71 10.79 -3.62 0.59
C GLY A 71 10.16 -4.06 1.91
N ILE A 72 10.94 -4.09 2.98
CA ILE A 72 10.47 -4.48 4.31
C ILE A 72 9.55 -3.42 4.91
N LEU A 73 10.00 -2.17 5.01
CA LEU A 73 9.31 -1.11 5.74
C LEU A 73 8.14 -0.51 4.96
N ALA A 74 8.29 -0.30 3.65
CA ALA A 74 7.24 0.31 2.84
C ALA A 74 6.23 -0.70 2.30
N THR A 75 6.56 -2.00 2.27
CA THR A 75 5.67 -3.02 1.68
C THR A 75 5.34 -4.18 2.61
N LEU A 76 6.32 -4.96 3.05
CA LEU A 76 6.06 -6.19 3.83
C LEU A 76 5.32 -5.89 5.14
N LEU A 77 5.87 -4.96 5.93
CA LEU A 77 5.30 -4.61 7.23
C LEU A 77 3.89 -4.00 7.09
N PRO A 78 3.64 -2.98 6.23
CA PRO A 78 2.28 -2.46 6.01
C PRO A 78 1.30 -3.52 5.51
N THR A 79 1.74 -4.45 4.66
CA THR A 79 0.89 -5.53 4.14
C THR A 79 0.48 -6.50 5.26
N LEU A 80 1.42 -6.88 6.13
CA LEU A 80 1.12 -7.72 7.29
C LEU A 80 0.20 -7.01 8.28
N CYS A 81 0.46 -5.73 8.59
CA CYS A 81 -0.41 -4.92 9.43
C CYS A 81 -1.81 -4.79 8.86
N TYR A 82 -1.93 -4.57 7.54
CA TYR A 82 -3.23 -4.50 6.86
C TYR A 82 -3.98 -5.83 6.90
N ALA A 83 -3.28 -6.94 6.67
CA ALA A 83 -3.89 -8.26 6.70
C ALA A 83 -4.36 -8.65 8.12
N TYR A 84 -3.58 -8.29 9.15
CA TYR A 84 -3.99 -8.42 10.54
C TYR A 84 -5.18 -7.51 10.87
N ALA A 85 -5.12 -6.23 10.52
CA ALA A 85 -6.24 -5.31 10.73
C ALA A 85 -7.53 -5.80 10.06
N SER A 86 -7.43 -6.37 8.85
CA SER A 86 -8.57 -6.93 8.11
C SER A 86 -9.16 -8.20 8.73
N SER A 87 -8.43 -8.92 9.60
CA SER A 87 -8.97 -10.09 10.30
C SER A 87 -9.70 -9.72 11.59
N VAL A 88 -9.38 -8.57 12.21
CA VAL A 88 -9.96 -8.13 13.49
C VAL A 88 -10.97 -6.98 13.36
N LEU A 89 -10.89 -6.16 12.31
CA LEU A 89 -11.77 -5.03 12.06
C LEU A 89 -12.63 -5.27 10.82
N ALA A 90 -13.85 -4.74 10.81
CA ALA A 90 -14.69 -4.85 9.62
C ALA A 90 -14.16 -3.96 8.48
N SER A 91 -14.22 -4.48 7.25
CA SER A 91 -13.60 -3.94 6.03
C SER A 91 -13.68 -2.42 5.86
N VAL A 92 -14.88 -1.83 6.05
CA VAL A 92 -15.09 -0.37 5.96
C VAL A 92 -14.15 0.41 6.87
N THR A 93 -13.92 -0.04 8.10
CA THR A 93 -13.03 0.65 9.05
C THR A 93 -11.57 0.58 8.59
N VAL A 94 -11.13 -0.58 8.11
CA VAL A 94 -9.75 -0.75 7.62
C VAL A 94 -9.50 0.13 6.39
N THR A 95 -10.45 0.17 5.46
CA THR A 95 -10.35 1.04 4.27
C THR A 95 -10.38 2.52 4.65
N SER A 96 -11.23 2.93 5.59
CA SER A 96 -11.27 4.31 6.06
C SER A 96 -9.98 4.72 6.79
N LEU A 97 -9.40 3.85 7.62
CA LEU A 97 -8.12 4.11 8.28
C LEU A 97 -6.98 4.32 7.27
N ARG A 98 -7.02 3.70 6.09
CA ARG A 98 -6.05 3.95 5.01
C ARG A 98 -6.11 5.37 4.45
N LEU A 99 -7.20 6.10 4.65
CA LEU A 99 -7.26 7.52 4.29
C LEU A 99 -6.30 8.36 5.14
N LEU A 100 -5.86 7.84 6.30
CA LEU A 100 -4.85 8.51 7.12
C LEU A 100 -3.43 8.41 6.53
N THR A 101 -3.17 7.44 5.66
CA THR A 101 -1.87 7.27 5.00
C THR A 101 -1.38 8.52 4.25
N PRO A 102 -2.16 9.17 3.36
CA PRO A 102 -1.72 10.41 2.71
C PRO A 102 -1.49 11.57 3.70
N LEU A 103 -2.24 11.61 4.81
CA LEU A 103 -2.05 12.64 5.85
C LEU A 103 -0.71 12.44 6.58
N LEU A 104 -0.41 11.18 6.95
CA LEU A 104 0.86 10.83 7.56
C LEU A 104 2.03 11.04 6.60
N ALA A 105 1.87 10.70 5.32
CA ALA A 105 2.88 10.92 4.29
C ALA A 105 3.21 12.41 4.13
N ALA A 106 2.19 13.29 4.08
CA ALA A 106 2.41 14.73 4.04
C ALA A 106 3.13 15.25 5.29
N PHE A 107 2.78 14.74 6.48
CA PHE A 107 3.47 15.08 7.72
C PHE A 107 4.94 14.66 7.73
N LEU A 108 5.23 13.44 7.24
CA LEU A 108 6.61 12.97 7.08
C LEU A 108 7.36 13.79 6.03
N ALA A 109 6.71 14.22 4.95
CA ALA A 109 7.31 15.10 3.94
C ALA A 109 7.73 16.45 4.52
N ILE A 110 6.91 17.05 5.38
CA ILE A 110 7.26 18.29 6.10
C ILE A 110 8.51 18.07 6.96
N ILE A 111 8.58 16.96 7.70
CA ILE A 111 9.68 16.70 8.65
C ILE A 111 10.99 16.34 7.94
N PHE A 112 10.92 15.41 6.99
CA PHE A 112 12.11 14.78 6.41
C PHE A 112 12.55 15.43 5.09
N LEU A 113 11.63 16.00 4.32
CA LEU A 113 11.93 16.65 3.04
C LEU A 113 11.85 18.19 3.12
N ALA A 114 11.42 18.75 4.24
CA ALA A 114 11.15 20.19 4.40
C ALA A 114 10.17 20.75 3.36
N GLU A 115 9.30 19.88 2.82
CA GLU A 115 8.27 20.25 1.85
C GLU A 115 6.99 20.67 2.58
N ILE A 116 6.63 21.95 2.46
CA ILE A 116 5.40 22.49 3.06
C ILE A 116 4.24 22.29 2.07
N PRO A 117 3.16 21.61 2.45
CA PRO A 117 1.98 21.45 1.61
C PRO A 117 1.34 22.80 1.28
N ASP A 118 0.74 22.88 0.09
CA ASP A 118 -0.02 24.05 -0.34
C ASP A 118 -1.17 24.39 0.64
N PHE A 119 -1.59 25.64 0.67
CA PHE A 119 -2.62 26.12 1.60
C PHE A 119 -3.94 25.32 1.48
N LEU A 120 -4.28 24.86 0.27
CA LEU A 120 -5.45 24.02 0.00
C LEU A 120 -5.38 22.61 0.61
N PHE A 121 -4.20 22.14 1.02
CA PHE A 121 -4.05 20.86 1.70
C PHE A 121 -4.79 20.82 3.03
N TRP A 122 -4.72 21.90 3.82
CA TRP A 122 -5.27 21.96 5.18
C TRP A 122 -6.79 21.76 5.25
N PRO A 123 -7.63 22.43 4.44
CA PRO A 123 -9.06 22.15 4.43
C PRO A 123 -9.36 20.73 3.93
N GLY A 124 -8.61 20.22 2.95
CA GLY A 124 -8.75 18.83 2.48
C GLY A 124 -8.44 17.79 3.57
N ALA A 125 -7.36 18.01 4.32
CA ALA A 125 -6.99 17.20 5.48
C ALA A 125 -8.08 17.21 6.56
N LEU A 126 -8.67 18.37 6.83
CA LEU A 126 -9.74 18.52 7.82
C LEU A 126 -11.00 17.76 7.40
N ILE A 127 -11.41 17.88 6.14
CA ILE A 127 -12.54 17.11 5.57
C ILE A 127 -12.30 15.60 5.71
N LEU A 128 -11.08 15.15 5.41
CA LEU A 128 -10.71 13.74 5.51
C LEU A 128 -10.82 13.24 6.97
N LEU A 129 -10.28 14.00 7.93
CA LEU A 129 -10.38 13.69 9.36
C LEU A 129 -11.83 13.65 9.86
N MET A 130 -12.67 14.62 9.44
CA MET A 130 -14.09 14.62 9.78
C MET A 130 -14.82 13.41 9.20
N GLY A 131 -14.56 13.07 7.93
CA GLY A 131 -15.13 11.90 7.28
C GLY A 131 -14.75 10.60 7.98
N LEU A 132 -13.47 10.45 8.35
CA LEU A 132 -12.98 9.30 9.10
C LEU A 132 -13.65 9.18 10.47
N PHE A 133 -13.75 10.30 11.21
CA PHE A 133 -14.39 10.35 12.52
C PHE A 133 -15.85 9.89 12.48
N LEU A 134 -16.62 10.34 11.48
CA LEU A 134 -18.02 9.95 11.31
C LEU A 134 -18.17 8.45 11.02
N ILE A 135 -17.30 7.89 10.18
CA ILE A 135 -17.33 6.45 9.83
C ILE A 135 -17.00 5.59 11.04
N ILE A 136 -15.99 5.98 11.83
CA ILE A 136 -15.59 5.24 13.03
C ILE A 136 -16.68 5.31 14.11
N LYS A 137 -17.27 6.49 14.33
CA LYS A 137 -18.34 6.69 15.34
C LYS A 137 -19.64 5.95 15.00
N SER A 138 -19.91 5.71 13.72
CA SER A 138 -21.13 5.02 13.27
C SER A 138 -21.11 3.50 13.51
N LYS A 139 -20.03 2.95 14.07
CA LYS A 139 -19.89 1.56 14.50
C LYS A 139 -19.78 1.44 16.01
#